data_AF-A0A1V9X8V9-F1
#
_entry.id   AF-A0A1V9X8V9-F1
#
_cell.length_a   1.000
_cell.length_b   1.000
_cell.length_c   1.000
_cell.angle_alpha   90.00
_cell.angle_beta   90.00
_cell.angle_gamma   90.00
#
_symmetry.space_group_name_H-M   'P 1'
#
loop_
_entity.id
_entity.type
_entity.pdbx_description
1 polymer ?
#
loop_
_entity_poly.entity_id
_entity_poly.type
_entity_poly.pdbx_seq_one_letter_code
_entity_poly.pdbx_strand_id
1 'polypeptide(L)'
;MKLNISHPATGCQKLIEIDDEKKLRPFYEKRMAQEVEADSLGDEWKGYIFRITGGNDKQGFPMKQGILTNGRVRLLLSKGHSCYRPRRTGERKRKSVRGCIVDANLSVLSLVIRKKGEGEIEGLTDKSIPRRLGPKRASKIRKLFNLSKKDDVRQYVVRRPITPKEGTESKLKKPKTKAPKIQRLITSRRRQQKRRKIALKNARIARKLEQNAEYIKLQALRAKEDTEKKAELARKRRSTRESQSSADSAPAKKPKVVEPKMDVPVKSAAVKTKPVSTASKGKSVSATDAQGKEKKSAAPTKGLTSVTKKEGPKKTVSAKEAAKKTAGGAAKKTGSKKK
;
A
#
# COMPACT_ATOMS: atom_id res chain seq x y z
N MET A 1 -9.20 7.35 43.27
CA MET A 1 -8.72 6.71 42.01
C MET A 1 -8.42 7.78 40.97
N LYS A 2 -7.43 7.61 40.10
CA LYS A 2 -7.09 8.63 39.08
C LYS A 2 -7.72 8.31 37.72
N LEU A 3 -8.34 9.30 37.08
CA LEU A 3 -8.85 9.23 35.70
C LEU A 3 -7.90 9.99 34.76
N ASN A 4 -7.30 9.29 33.80
CA ASN A 4 -6.50 9.90 32.74
C ASN A 4 -7.38 10.09 31.50
N ILE A 5 -7.88 11.30 31.30
CA ILE A 5 -8.89 11.62 30.29
C ILE A 5 -8.19 12.32 29.11
N SER A 6 -8.51 11.88 27.89
CA SER A 6 -7.96 12.48 26.66
C SER A 6 -9.06 12.88 25.68
N HIS A 7 -8.84 13.99 24.97
CA HIS A 7 -9.74 14.47 23.93
C HIS A 7 -9.05 14.41 22.55
N PRO A 8 -9.34 13.41 21.71
CA PRO A 8 -8.61 13.20 20.45
C PRO A 8 -8.78 14.29 19.38
N ALA A 9 -9.78 15.16 19.52
CA ALA A 9 -10.02 16.27 18.59
C ALA A 9 -9.03 17.42 18.82
N THR A 10 -8.83 17.83 20.08
CA THR A 10 -7.83 18.84 20.48
C THR A 10 -6.43 18.26 20.66
N GLY A 11 -6.31 16.97 20.97
CA GLY A 11 -5.04 16.32 21.30
C GLY A 11 -4.58 16.55 22.74
N CYS A 12 -5.42 17.15 23.59
CA CYS A 12 -5.14 17.40 25.00
C CYS A 12 -5.44 16.18 25.88
N GLN A 13 -4.83 16.16 27.07
CA GLN A 13 -5.04 15.16 28.12
C GLN A 13 -5.01 15.84 29.49
N LYS A 14 -5.86 15.37 30.42
CA LYS A 14 -5.95 15.86 31.80
C LYS A 14 -6.03 14.64 32.73
N LEU A 15 -5.20 14.63 33.77
CA LEU A 15 -5.28 13.65 34.86
C LEU A 15 -6.11 14.29 35.97
N ILE A 16 -7.11 13.56 36.47
CA ILE A 16 -8.00 14.01 37.54
C ILE A 16 -7.99 12.94 38.63
N GLU A 17 -7.98 13.36 39.88
CA GLU A 17 -8.06 12.47 41.04
C GLU A 17 -9.47 12.57 41.64
N ILE A 18 -10.14 11.42 41.78
CA ILE A 18 -11.51 11.32 42.28
C ILE A 18 -11.53 10.23 43.34
N ASP A 19 -11.79 10.60 44.58
CA ASP A 19 -11.82 9.66 45.70
C ASP A 19 -13.24 9.33 46.17
N ASP A 20 -14.24 10.12 45.76
CA ASP A 20 -15.66 9.76 45.93
C ASP A 20 -16.03 8.54 45.07
N GLU A 21 -16.31 7.43 45.74
CA GLU A 21 -16.70 6.19 45.11
C GLU A 21 -18.03 6.30 44.34
N LYS A 22 -18.96 7.17 44.76
CA LYS A 22 -20.26 7.34 44.06
C LYS A 22 -20.05 7.78 42.61
N LYS A 23 -19.05 8.64 42.38
CA LYS A 23 -18.64 9.10 41.04
C LYS A 23 -17.94 8.02 40.22
N LEU A 24 -17.33 7.03 40.87
CA LEU A 24 -16.59 5.93 40.23
C LEU A 24 -17.47 4.70 39.91
N ARG A 25 -18.53 4.46 40.69
CA ARG A 25 -19.46 3.33 40.51
C ARG A 25 -19.98 3.13 39.08
N PRO A 26 -20.36 4.17 38.30
CA PRO A 26 -20.78 4.00 36.90
C PRO A 26 -19.75 3.37 35.96
N PHE A 27 -18.46 3.45 36.31
CA PHE A 27 -17.36 2.83 35.56
C PHE A 27 -17.10 1.38 35.96
N TYR A 28 -17.52 0.95 37.16
CA TYR A 28 -17.30 -0.41 37.64
C TYR A 28 -18.13 -1.43 36.84
N GLU A 29 -17.64 -2.67 36.76
CA GLU A 29 -18.20 -3.78 35.98
C GLU A 29 -18.25 -3.57 34.45
N LYS A 30 -18.06 -2.33 33.98
CA LYS A 30 -17.89 -2.03 32.56
C LYS A 30 -16.61 -2.66 32.02
N ARG A 31 -16.66 -3.02 30.74
CA ARG A 31 -15.54 -3.59 30.00
C ARG A 31 -14.80 -2.50 29.23
N MET A 32 -13.50 -2.67 29.07
CA MET A 32 -12.72 -1.90 28.09
C MET A 32 -13.41 -1.88 26.71
N ALA A 33 -13.30 -0.73 26.05
CA ALA A 33 -13.96 -0.32 24.82
C ALA A 33 -15.46 0.02 24.91
N GLN A 34 -16.14 -0.18 26.05
CA GLN A 34 -17.52 0.30 26.27
C GLN A 34 -17.56 1.82 26.46
N GLU A 35 -18.74 2.38 26.21
CA GLU A 35 -19.08 3.78 26.46
C GLU A 35 -19.80 3.94 27.79
N VAL A 36 -19.54 5.05 28.48
CA VAL A 36 -20.06 5.39 29.79
C VAL A 36 -20.33 6.90 29.80
N GLU A 37 -21.49 7.30 30.33
CA GLU A 37 -21.87 8.69 30.53
C GLU A 37 -21.08 9.28 31.69
N ALA A 38 -20.61 10.53 31.54
CA ALA A 38 -19.74 11.18 32.51
C ALA A 38 -20.47 12.06 33.53
N ASP A 39 -21.80 12.21 33.38
CA ASP A 39 -22.65 13.11 34.17
C ASP A 39 -22.48 12.93 35.69
N SER A 40 -22.24 11.70 36.16
CA SER A 40 -22.01 11.40 37.59
C SER A 40 -20.70 11.95 38.16
N LEU A 41 -19.79 12.50 37.34
CA LEU A 41 -18.55 13.12 37.83
C LEU A 41 -18.78 14.54 38.38
N GLY A 42 -19.79 15.25 37.88
CA GLY A 42 -20.13 16.63 38.22
C GLY A 42 -20.65 17.40 36.99
N ASP A 43 -21.23 18.58 37.21
CA ASP A 43 -21.97 19.32 36.18
C ASP A 43 -21.13 19.71 34.95
N GLU A 44 -19.82 19.95 35.12
CA GLU A 44 -18.85 20.17 34.03
C GLU A 44 -18.84 19.04 32.99
N TRP A 45 -19.16 17.82 33.42
CA TRP A 45 -19.11 16.60 32.61
C TRP A 45 -20.47 16.20 32.01
N LYS A 46 -21.51 17.01 32.22
CA LYS A 46 -22.86 16.75 31.73
C LYS A 46 -22.89 16.63 30.19
N GLY A 47 -23.45 15.53 29.70
CA GLY A 47 -23.55 15.22 28.28
C GLY A 47 -22.24 14.72 27.63
N TYR A 48 -21.14 14.61 28.39
CA TYR A 48 -19.92 13.97 27.89
C TYR A 48 -20.08 12.45 27.90
N ILE A 49 -19.75 11.83 26.76
CA ILE A 49 -19.67 10.36 26.66
C ILE A 49 -18.21 9.97 26.56
N PHE A 50 -17.75 9.18 27.53
CA PHE A 50 -16.44 8.59 27.54
C PHE A 50 -16.46 7.18 26.97
N ARG A 51 -15.31 6.75 26.45
CA ARG A 51 -15.01 5.37 26.16
C ARG A 51 -13.86 4.90 27.03
N ILE A 52 -14.05 3.79 27.74
CA ILE A 52 -12.99 3.17 28.53
C ILE A 52 -11.94 2.59 27.56
N THR A 53 -10.68 3.01 27.66
CA THR A 53 -9.61 2.55 26.76
C THR A 53 -8.61 1.60 27.40
N GLY A 54 -8.64 1.47 28.72
CA GLY A 54 -7.74 0.63 29.51
C GLY A 54 -7.43 1.29 30.84
N GLY A 55 -6.30 0.91 31.44
CA GLY A 55 -5.86 1.43 32.72
C GLY A 55 -4.72 0.59 33.29
N ASN A 56 -4.32 0.95 34.51
CA ASN A 56 -3.30 0.25 35.28
C ASN A 56 -3.85 -0.10 36.67
N ASP A 57 -3.64 -1.36 37.07
CA ASP A 57 -3.86 -1.86 38.42
C ASP A 57 -2.97 -1.12 39.45
N LYS A 58 -3.33 -1.12 40.74
CA LYS A 58 -2.53 -0.58 41.86
C LYS A 58 -1.05 -1.00 41.83
N GLN A 59 -0.73 -2.20 41.37
CA GLN A 59 0.66 -2.69 41.23
C GLN A 59 1.23 -2.50 39.79
N GLY A 60 0.69 -1.54 39.02
CA GLY A 60 1.20 -1.12 37.71
C GLY A 60 0.85 -2.03 36.53
N PHE A 61 0.27 -3.21 36.74
CA PHE A 61 -0.07 -4.13 35.65
C PHE A 61 -1.14 -3.53 34.72
N PRO A 62 -0.90 -3.45 33.40
CA PRO A 62 -1.85 -2.86 32.45
C PRO A 62 -3.04 -3.80 32.19
N MET A 63 -4.21 -3.21 31.92
CA MET A 63 -5.40 -3.92 31.44
C MET A 63 -5.23 -4.42 29.99
N LYS A 64 -5.90 -5.51 29.63
CA LYS A 64 -5.87 -6.07 28.27
C LYS A 64 -7.24 -6.54 27.78
N GLN A 65 -7.64 -6.02 26.62
CA GLN A 65 -8.87 -6.41 25.91
C GLN A 65 -8.97 -7.93 25.71
N GLY A 66 -10.16 -8.47 25.96
CA GLY A 66 -10.49 -9.88 25.76
C GLY A 66 -10.26 -10.78 26.96
N ILE A 67 -9.64 -10.30 28.04
CA ILE A 67 -9.56 -11.03 29.31
C ILE A 67 -10.81 -10.69 30.13
N LEU A 68 -11.83 -11.55 30.11
CA LEU A 68 -13.13 -11.33 30.78
C LEU A 68 -13.10 -11.61 32.30
N THR A 69 -12.10 -11.08 32.99
CA THR A 69 -11.98 -11.12 34.46
C THR A 69 -11.84 -9.71 35.01
N ASN A 70 -12.15 -9.53 36.29
CA ASN A 70 -11.72 -8.35 37.05
C ASN A 70 -10.22 -8.45 37.38
N GLY A 71 -9.77 -9.56 37.99
CA GLY A 71 -8.40 -9.78 38.47
C GLY A 71 -7.33 -9.95 37.38
N ARG A 72 -6.18 -10.56 37.75
CA ARG A 72 -5.03 -10.73 36.84
C ARG A 72 -4.86 -12.18 36.39
N VAL A 73 -4.40 -12.34 35.14
CA VAL A 73 -4.13 -13.65 34.53
C VAL A 73 -2.71 -13.66 33.93
N ARG A 74 -2.03 -14.81 33.98
CA ARG A 74 -0.70 -15.00 33.36
C ARG A 74 -0.84 -15.56 31.95
N LEU A 75 -0.64 -14.72 30.93
CA LEU A 75 -0.76 -15.10 29.51
C LEU A 75 0.61 -15.20 28.82
N LEU A 76 0.73 -16.13 27.87
CA LEU A 76 1.91 -16.29 27.01
C LEU A 76 1.84 -15.32 25.82
N LEU A 77 2.50 -14.16 25.94
CA LEU A 77 2.45 -13.08 24.95
C LEU A 77 3.57 -13.21 23.91
N SER A 78 3.24 -12.97 22.65
CA SER A 78 4.16 -12.92 21.50
C SER A 78 4.22 -11.52 20.86
N LYS A 79 4.95 -11.37 19.75
CA LYS A 79 5.05 -10.12 18.97
C LYS A 79 3.68 -9.66 18.44
N GLY A 80 3.26 -8.45 18.79
CA GLY A 80 2.04 -7.81 18.28
C GLY A 80 0.87 -7.80 19.25
N HIS A 81 0.90 -8.61 20.31
CA HIS A 81 -0.07 -8.47 21.40
C HIS A 81 0.23 -7.23 22.25
N SER A 82 -0.83 -6.58 22.76
CA SER A 82 -0.70 -5.55 23.80
C SER A 82 -0.04 -6.09 25.08
N CYS A 83 0.53 -5.19 25.88
CA CYS A 83 1.21 -5.43 27.17
C CYS A 83 2.59 -6.11 27.10
N TYR A 84 3.11 -6.36 25.90
CA TYR A 84 4.44 -6.93 25.68
C TYR A 84 5.11 -6.39 24.42
N ARG A 85 6.44 -6.23 24.48
CA ARG A 85 7.32 -5.94 23.35
C ARG A 85 8.49 -6.91 23.42
N PRO A 86 8.61 -7.90 22.51
CA PRO A 86 9.71 -8.84 22.51
C PRO A 86 11.05 -8.15 22.23
N ARG A 87 12.13 -8.74 22.72
CA ARG A 87 13.51 -8.30 22.51
C ARG A 87 14.15 -9.07 21.36
N ARG A 88 13.86 -10.37 21.22
CA ARG A 88 14.30 -11.21 20.08
C ARG A 88 13.14 -11.56 19.15
N THR A 89 13.43 -11.85 17.89
CA THR A 89 12.45 -12.38 16.93
C THR A 89 11.98 -13.78 17.36
N GLY A 90 10.67 -14.03 17.34
CA GLY A 90 10.08 -15.30 17.78
C GLY A 90 9.87 -15.43 19.30
N GLU A 91 10.42 -14.52 20.11
CA GLU A 91 10.30 -14.57 21.57
C GLU A 91 8.83 -14.50 22.04
N ARG A 92 8.45 -15.46 22.89
CA ARG A 92 7.19 -15.49 23.63
C ARG A 92 7.50 -15.46 25.11
N LYS A 93 6.80 -14.64 25.90
CA LYS A 93 7.01 -14.54 27.36
C LYS A 93 5.70 -14.59 28.13
N ARG A 94 5.61 -15.48 29.14
CA ARG A 94 4.45 -15.56 30.03
C ARG A 94 4.49 -14.38 31.03
N LYS A 95 3.53 -13.47 30.96
CA LYS A 95 3.43 -12.26 31.80
C LYS A 95 2.07 -12.17 32.47
N SER A 96 2.03 -11.65 33.70
CA SER A 96 0.78 -11.25 34.36
C SER A 96 0.23 -9.99 33.69
N VAL A 97 -1.09 -9.93 33.52
CA VAL A 97 -1.83 -8.83 32.89
C VAL A 97 -3.17 -8.67 33.62
N ARG A 98 -3.67 -7.44 33.77
CA ARG A 98 -4.98 -7.17 34.37
C ARG A 98 -6.09 -7.45 33.36
N GLY A 99 -7.23 -7.93 33.85
CA GLY A 99 -8.43 -8.15 33.05
C GLY A 99 -8.99 -6.88 32.39
N CYS A 100 -10.01 -7.05 31.56
CA CYS A 100 -10.66 -5.93 30.87
C CYS A 100 -11.87 -5.36 31.60
N ILE A 101 -12.32 -5.98 32.69
CA ILE A 101 -13.41 -5.50 33.55
C ILE A 101 -12.85 -4.49 34.54
N VAL A 102 -13.50 -3.34 34.66
CA VAL A 102 -13.14 -2.25 35.57
C VAL A 102 -13.64 -2.56 36.99
N ASP A 103 -12.82 -2.22 37.98
CA ASP A 103 -12.96 -2.57 39.39
C ASP A 103 -12.21 -1.52 40.24
N ALA A 104 -12.58 -1.37 41.51
CA ALA A 104 -11.98 -0.43 42.47
C ALA A 104 -10.46 -0.65 42.70
N ASN A 105 -9.91 -1.79 42.28
CA ASN A 105 -8.48 -2.12 42.39
C ASN A 105 -7.58 -1.57 41.27
N LEU A 106 -8.08 -0.63 40.47
CA LEU A 106 -7.26 0.17 39.56
C LEU A 106 -6.64 1.38 40.28
N SER A 107 -5.43 1.77 39.86
CA SER A 107 -4.83 3.06 40.27
C SER A 107 -5.21 4.15 39.27
N VAL A 108 -5.13 3.84 37.98
CA VAL A 108 -5.45 4.77 36.89
C VAL A 108 -6.39 4.10 35.89
N LEU A 109 -7.52 4.76 35.59
CA LEU A 109 -8.41 4.41 34.49
C LEU A 109 -8.19 5.38 33.31
N SER A 110 -8.00 4.86 32.10
CA SER A 110 -7.71 5.65 30.90
C SER A 110 -8.96 5.82 30.04
N LEU A 111 -9.39 7.06 29.86
CA LEU A 111 -10.65 7.43 29.21
C LEU A 111 -10.40 8.28 27.96
N VAL A 112 -11.25 8.10 26.95
CA VAL A 112 -11.28 8.91 25.73
C VAL A 112 -12.66 9.55 25.60
N ILE A 113 -12.72 10.88 25.46
CA ILE A 113 -13.96 11.58 25.10
C ILE A 113 -14.36 11.17 23.68
N ARG A 114 -15.57 10.63 23.53
CA ARG A 114 -16.17 10.27 22.24
C ARG A 114 -17.24 11.26 21.77
N LYS A 115 -18.02 11.82 22.70
CA LYS A 115 -18.94 12.94 22.49
C LYS A 115 -18.57 14.07 23.47
N LYS A 116 -18.42 15.31 22.98
CA LYS A 116 -18.27 16.50 23.83
C LYS A 116 -19.65 16.84 24.41
N GLY A 117 -19.72 17.14 25.70
CA GLY A 117 -20.90 17.72 26.34
C GLY A 117 -21.02 19.23 26.07
N GLU A 118 -21.89 19.89 26.84
CA GLU A 118 -22.22 21.31 26.67
C GLU A 118 -21.16 22.23 27.30
N GLY A 119 -20.78 21.95 28.55
CA GLY A 119 -19.74 22.70 29.26
C GLY A 119 -18.34 22.52 28.66
N GLU A 120 -17.48 23.52 28.81
CA GLU A 120 -16.06 23.42 28.45
C GLU A 120 -15.19 23.09 29.66
N ILE A 121 -14.14 22.30 29.44
CA ILE A 121 -13.30 21.74 30.50
C ILE A 121 -11.88 22.25 30.33
N GLU A 122 -11.44 23.02 31.31
CA GLU A 122 -10.14 23.71 31.32
C GLU A 122 -8.98 22.74 31.06
N GLY A 123 -8.12 23.09 30.10
CA GLY A 123 -6.95 22.30 29.73
C GLY A 123 -7.24 21.01 28.95
N LEU A 124 -8.51 20.67 28.68
CA LEU A 124 -8.89 19.46 27.94
C LEU A 124 -9.65 19.77 26.64
N THR A 125 -10.68 20.63 26.69
CA THR A 125 -11.45 21.02 25.49
C THR A 125 -11.17 22.44 25.03
N ASP A 126 -10.84 23.35 25.96
CA ASP A 126 -10.51 24.76 25.69
C ASP A 126 -9.27 24.87 24.76
N LYS A 127 -8.15 24.29 25.17
CA LYS A 127 -6.89 24.34 24.39
C LYS A 127 -6.88 23.29 23.28
N SER A 128 -6.35 23.66 22.12
CA SER A 128 -6.15 22.77 20.96
C SER A 128 -4.66 22.68 20.58
N ILE A 129 -4.11 21.46 20.57
CA ILE A 129 -2.70 21.19 20.27
C ILE A 129 -2.56 20.77 18.80
N PRO A 130 -1.97 21.62 17.93
CA PRO A 130 -1.87 21.31 16.50
C PRO A 130 -0.92 20.14 16.22
N ARG A 131 -1.27 19.33 15.19
CA ARG A 131 -0.47 18.16 14.80
C ARG A 131 0.90 18.58 14.27
N ARG A 132 1.95 18.33 15.07
CA ARG A 132 3.36 18.67 14.80
C ARG A 132 3.93 18.22 13.44
N LEU A 133 3.40 17.18 12.80
CA LEU A 133 3.93 16.61 11.55
C LEU A 133 2.85 16.41 10.48
N GLY A 134 3.08 17.00 9.30
CA GLY A 134 2.28 16.79 8.10
C GLY A 134 2.58 15.47 7.36
N PRO A 135 1.78 15.13 6.33
CA PRO A 135 1.93 13.89 5.57
C PRO A 135 3.22 13.84 4.73
N LYS A 136 4.00 12.76 4.89
CA LYS A 136 5.26 12.53 4.13
C LYS A 136 5.07 11.86 2.76
N ARG A 137 3.96 11.16 2.52
CA ARG A 137 3.72 10.38 1.29
C ARG A 137 2.98 11.23 0.27
N ALA A 138 3.43 11.26 -0.98
CA ALA A 138 2.82 12.08 -2.06
C ALA A 138 1.29 11.92 -2.15
N SER A 139 0.76 10.69 -2.06
CA SER A 139 -0.68 10.44 -2.08
C SER A 139 -1.44 10.92 -0.83
N LYS A 140 -0.78 11.05 0.32
CA LYS A 140 -1.39 11.64 1.53
C LYS A 140 -1.35 13.18 1.49
N ILE A 141 -0.35 13.78 0.84
CA ILE A 141 -0.30 15.23 0.60
C ILE A 141 -1.45 15.64 -0.32
N ARG A 142 -1.65 14.92 -1.44
CA ARG A 142 -2.78 15.16 -2.35
C ARG A 142 -4.14 15.08 -1.66
N LYS A 143 -4.35 14.07 -0.81
CA LYS A 143 -5.58 13.92 -0.01
C LYS A 143 -5.80 15.00 1.05
N LEU A 144 -4.76 15.72 1.49
CA LEU A 144 -4.91 16.76 2.51
C LEU A 144 -5.30 18.12 1.89
N PHE A 145 -4.77 18.42 0.71
CA PHE A 145 -5.04 19.66 -0.04
C PHE A 145 -5.99 19.46 -1.23
N ASN A 146 -6.69 18.33 -1.30
CA ASN A 146 -7.59 17.92 -2.39
C ASN A 146 -7.00 18.05 -3.83
N LEU A 147 -5.68 17.88 -3.96
CA LEU A 147 -4.95 18.06 -5.22
C LEU A 147 -5.22 16.95 -6.23
N SER A 148 -5.21 17.34 -7.50
CA SER A 148 -5.29 16.46 -8.66
C SER A 148 -4.05 15.57 -8.81
N LYS A 149 -4.09 14.66 -9.79
CA LYS A 149 -2.92 13.84 -10.16
C LYS A 149 -1.86 14.61 -10.96
N LYS A 150 -2.23 15.73 -11.61
CA LYS A 150 -1.36 16.56 -12.44
C LYS A 150 -0.47 17.48 -11.58
N ASP A 151 -1.01 17.97 -10.46
CA ASP A 151 -0.41 19.00 -9.62
C ASP A 151 0.88 18.51 -8.92
N ASP A 152 1.87 19.41 -8.78
CA ASP A 152 3.13 19.11 -8.10
C ASP A 152 3.01 19.27 -6.57
N VAL A 153 2.95 18.12 -5.90
CA VAL A 153 2.93 18.00 -4.44
C VAL A 153 4.14 18.60 -3.72
N ARG A 154 5.22 19.02 -4.42
CA ARG A 154 6.40 19.65 -3.81
C ARG A 154 6.12 21.03 -3.23
N GLN A 155 5.25 21.81 -3.86
CA GLN A 155 4.91 23.16 -3.43
C GLN A 155 4.08 23.11 -2.13
N TYR A 156 3.12 22.18 -2.07
CA TYR A 156 2.17 21.99 -0.97
C TYR A 156 2.72 21.14 0.19
N VAL A 157 4.05 21.06 0.39
CA VAL A 157 4.59 20.34 1.56
C VAL A 157 4.59 21.24 2.79
N VAL A 158 3.79 20.88 3.80
CA VAL A 158 3.80 21.55 5.11
C VAL A 158 5.24 21.57 5.67
N ARG A 159 5.77 22.79 5.85
CA ARG A 159 7.09 23.04 6.41
C ARG A 159 6.95 23.39 7.88
N ARG A 160 7.84 22.85 8.73
CA ARG A 160 7.91 23.19 10.15
C ARG A 160 8.94 24.30 10.37
N PRO A 161 8.59 25.45 10.98
CA PRO A 161 9.59 26.40 11.47
C PRO A 161 10.41 25.76 12.60
N ILE A 162 11.71 26.04 12.61
CA ILE A 162 12.63 25.62 13.66
C ILE A 162 12.92 26.87 14.48
N THR A 163 12.47 26.88 15.74
CA THR A 163 12.99 27.84 16.72
C THR A 163 14.49 27.62 16.86
N PRO A 164 15.32 28.68 16.86
CA PRO A 164 16.72 28.54 17.25
C PRO A 164 16.80 27.98 18.68
N LYS A 165 17.89 27.30 19.02
CA LYS A 165 18.12 26.91 20.41
C LYS A 165 18.51 28.16 21.20
N GLU A 166 17.87 28.36 22.35
CA GLU A 166 18.30 29.28 23.40
C GLU A 166 19.82 29.10 23.65
N GLY A 167 20.53 30.21 23.82
CA GLY A 167 22.00 30.24 23.87
C GLY A 167 22.73 30.26 22.52
N THR A 168 22.02 30.25 21.37
CA THR A 168 22.62 30.53 20.04
C THR A 168 22.03 31.75 19.34
N GLU A 169 21.65 32.75 20.13
CA GLU A 169 21.05 34.03 19.75
C GLU A 169 22.06 35.04 19.18
N SER A 170 23.16 34.55 18.58
CA SER A 170 24.15 35.37 17.91
C SER A 170 23.62 35.98 16.60
N LYS A 171 22.81 37.03 16.77
CA LYS A 171 22.51 38.21 15.94
C LYS A 171 22.16 38.07 14.43
N LEU A 172 22.30 36.92 13.77
CA LEU A 172 22.15 36.86 12.29
C LEU A 172 21.60 35.54 11.69
N LYS A 173 20.93 34.67 12.45
CA LYS A 173 20.40 33.39 11.91
C LYS A 173 18.95 33.51 11.43
N LYS A 174 18.79 33.76 10.11
CA LYS A 174 17.50 33.76 9.38
C LYS A 174 16.60 32.57 9.78
N PRO A 175 15.27 32.73 9.91
CA PRO A 175 14.36 31.68 10.36
C PRO A 175 14.40 30.46 9.43
N LYS A 176 14.74 29.28 9.96
CA LYS A 176 14.93 28.04 9.17
C LYS A 176 13.66 27.19 9.20
N THR A 177 13.19 26.77 8.02
CA THR A 177 12.07 25.83 7.88
C THR A 177 12.53 24.46 7.38
N LYS A 178 12.11 23.37 8.05
CA LYS A 178 12.37 21.98 7.62
C LYS A 178 11.12 21.37 6.98
N ALA A 179 11.32 20.68 5.86
CA ALA A 179 10.28 19.92 5.16
C ALA A 179 10.66 18.42 5.09
N PRO A 180 9.70 17.48 5.17
CA PRO A 180 9.97 16.07 5.00
C PRO A 180 10.31 15.72 3.54
N LYS A 181 11.32 14.87 3.31
CA LYS A 181 11.57 14.27 1.99
C LYS A 181 10.36 13.43 1.54
N ILE A 182 9.68 13.88 0.49
CA ILE A 182 8.45 13.26 -0.02
C ILE A 182 8.70 11.82 -0.45
N GLN A 183 7.90 10.88 0.07
CA GLN A 183 7.97 9.48 -0.29
C GLN A 183 6.96 9.14 -1.40
N ARG A 184 7.36 8.22 -2.29
CA ARG A 184 6.56 7.70 -3.42
C ARG A 184 6.20 8.73 -4.50
N LEU A 185 6.90 9.86 -4.57
CA LEU A 185 6.85 10.78 -5.71
C LEU A 185 7.42 10.11 -6.98
N ILE A 186 6.88 10.45 -8.14
CA ILE A 186 7.44 10.06 -9.44
C ILE A 186 8.53 11.07 -9.79
N THR A 187 9.77 10.60 -9.92
CA THR A 187 10.94 11.41 -10.28
C THR A 187 11.56 10.95 -11.59
N SER A 188 12.36 11.80 -12.23
CA SER A 188 13.17 11.47 -13.42
C SER A 188 13.98 10.19 -13.20
N ARG A 189 14.74 10.11 -12.09
CA ARG A 189 15.51 8.92 -11.67
C ARG A 189 14.64 7.66 -11.57
N ARG A 190 13.40 7.75 -11.06
CA ARG A 190 12.47 6.60 -11.03
C ARG A 190 11.99 6.21 -12.42
N ARG A 191 11.71 7.16 -13.32
CA ARG A 191 11.37 6.86 -14.73
C ARG A 191 12.55 6.21 -15.46
N GLN A 192 13.77 6.72 -15.26
CA GLN A 192 15.01 6.17 -15.80
C GLN A 192 15.27 4.74 -15.30
N GLN A 193 15.13 4.47 -14.00
CA GLN A 193 15.22 3.11 -13.43
C GLN A 193 14.19 2.15 -14.03
N LYS A 194 12.95 2.61 -14.26
CA LYS A 194 11.91 1.79 -14.93
C LYS A 194 12.29 1.51 -16.39
N ARG A 195 12.76 2.50 -17.15
CA ARG A 195 13.27 2.34 -18.52
C ARG A 195 14.45 1.36 -18.56
N ARG A 196 15.47 1.52 -17.71
CA ARG A 196 16.63 0.62 -17.60
C ARG A 196 16.20 -0.82 -17.28
N LYS A 197 15.21 -1.04 -16.40
CA LYS A 197 14.69 -2.39 -16.12
C LYS A 197 14.06 -3.05 -17.35
N ILE A 198 13.40 -2.28 -18.21
CA ILE A 198 12.82 -2.78 -19.47
C ILE A 198 13.95 -3.06 -20.48
N ALA A 199 14.88 -2.13 -20.68
CA ALA A 199 16.03 -2.32 -21.57
C ALA A 199 16.86 -3.57 -21.19
N LEU A 200 17.13 -3.78 -19.89
CA LEU A 200 17.83 -4.98 -19.39
C LEU A 200 17.02 -6.29 -19.48
N LYS A 201 15.70 -6.23 -19.73
CA LYS A 201 14.91 -7.41 -20.11
C LYS A 201 15.05 -7.67 -21.61
N ASN A 202 14.87 -6.64 -22.43
CA ASN A 202 14.95 -6.75 -23.88
C ASN A 202 16.35 -7.22 -24.33
N ALA A 203 17.43 -6.67 -23.75
CA ALA A 203 18.81 -7.11 -24.02
C ALA A 203 19.06 -8.57 -23.62
N ARG A 204 18.40 -9.08 -22.57
CA ARG A 204 18.47 -10.51 -22.20
C ARG A 204 17.73 -11.40 -23.19
N ILE A 205 16.63 -10.91 -23.76
CA ILE A 205 15.87 -11.63 -24.79
C ILE A 205 16.67 -11.66 -26.10
N ALA A 206 17.22 -10.52 -26.53
CA ALA A 206 18.10 -10.40 -27.70
C ALA A 206 19.29 -11.37 -27.60
N ARG A 207 20.07 -11.29 -26.51
CA ARG A 207 21.19 -12.20 -26.26
C ARG A 207 20.78 -13.68 -26.28
N LYS A 208 19.62 -14.05 -25.73
CA LYS A 208 19.12 -15.43 -25.79
C LYS A 208 18.81 -15.86 -27.23
N LEU A 209 18.22 -14.96 -28.04
CA LEU A 209 17.89 -15.24 -29.44
C LEU A 209 19.17 -15.37 -30.30
N GLU A 210 20.14 -14.48 -30.10
CA GLU A 210 21.47 -14.51 -30.72
C GLU A 210 22.18 -15.84 -30.41
N GLN A 211 22.32 -16.19 -29.13
CA GLN A 211 22.95 -17.46 -28.70
C GLN A 211 22.23 -18.70 -29.22
N ASN A 212 20.90 -18.66 -29.33
CA ASN A 212 20.13 -19.76 -29.90
C ASN A 212 20.35 -19.88 -31.42
N ALA A 213 20.45 -18.75 -32.14
CA ALA A 213 20.76 -18.75 -33.57
C ALA A 213 22.20 -19.22 -33.86
N GLU A 214 23.17 -18.83 -33.02
CA GLU A 214 24.54 -19.34 -33.05
C GLU A 214 24.59 -20.86 -32.82
N TYR A 215 23.86 -21.34 -31.81
CA TYR A 215 23.77 -22.78 -31.50
C TYR A 215 23.15 -23.58 -32.65
N ILE A 216 22.07 -23.09 -33.26
CA ILE A 216 21.43 -23.73 -34.43
C ILE A 216 22.40 -23.80 -35.62
N LYS A 217 23.20 -22.74 -35.88
CA LYS A 217 24.23 -22.75 -36.92
C LYS A 217 25.31 -23.80 -36.63
N LEU A 218 25.80 -23.88 -35.39
CA LEU A 218 26.79 -24.87 -34.97
C LEU A 218 26.26 -26.31 -35.09
N GLN A 219 24.99 -26.53 -34.72
CA GLN A 219 24.33 -27.82 -34.84
C GLN A 219 24.20 -28.25 -36.31
N ALA A 220 23.88 -27.32 -37.22
CA ALA A 220 23.81 -27.59 -38.65
C ALA A 220 25.18 -27.95 -39.26
N LEU A 221 26.27 -27.32 -38.81
CA LEU A 221 27.63 -27.68 -39.23
C LEU A 221 28.01 -29.09 -38.77
N ARG A 222 27.83 -29.42 -37.49
CA ARG A 222 28.12 -30.77 -36.98
C ARG A 222 27.27 -31.85 -37.64
N ALA A 223 26.00 -31.57 -37.93
CA ALA A 223 25.14 -32.49 -38.67
C ALA A 223 25.68 -32.78 -40.08
N LYS A 224 26.24 -31.78 -40.78
CA LYS A 224 26.90 -31.97 -42.08
C LYS A 224 28.15 -32.85 -41.94
N GLU A 225 29.06 -32.51 -41.02
CA GLU A 225 30.26 -33.31 -40.77
C GLU A 225 29.93 -34.77 -40.45
N ASP A 226 28.90 -35.03 -39.64
CA ASP A 226 28.47 -36.39 -39.30
C ASP A 226 27.84 -37.12 -40.49
N THR A 227 27.14 -36.42 -41.40
CA THR A 227 26.68 -37.01 -42.66
C THR A 227 27.83 -37.31 -43.62
N GLU A 228 28.84 -36.44 -43.70
CA GLU A 228 30.04 -36.62 -44.52
C GLU A 228 30.88 -37.79 -44.01
N LYS A 229 31.16 -37.87 -42.70
CA LYS A 229 31.83 -39.01 -42.07
C LYS A 229 31.08 -40.33 -42.31
N LYS A 230 29.74 -40.34 -42.21
CA LYS A 230 28.92 -41.51 -42.53
C LYS A 230 29.00 -41.90 -44.01
N ALA A 231 29.01 -40.93 -44.92
CA ALA A 231 29.17 -41.18 -46.35
C ALA A 231 30.57 -41.71 -46.70
N GLU A 232 31.62 -41.19 -46.05
CA GLU A 232 33.00 -41.67 -46.18
C GLU A 232 33.14 -43.11 -45.69
N LEU A 233 32.60 -43.42 -44.49
CA LEU A 233 32.56 -44.78 -43.96
C LEU A 233 31.76 -45.74 -44.86
N ALA A 234 30.66 -45.27 -45.46
CA ALA A 234 29.90 -46.05 -46.44
C ALA A 234 30.70 -46.31 -47.72
N ARG A 235 31.45 -45.31 -48.23
CA ARG A 235 32.36 -45.46 -49.37
C ARG A 235 33.46 -46.48 -49.06
N LYS A 236 34.14 -46.36 -47.91
CA LYS A 236 35.16 -47.31 -47.45
C LYS A 236 34.62 -48.74 -47.33
N ARG A 237 33.42 -48.91 -46.76
CA ARG A 237 32.73 -50.22 -46.70
C ARG A 237 32.37 -50.78 -48.08
N ARG A 238 32.05 -49.91 -49.05
CA ARG A 238 31.76 -50.32 -50.43
C ARG A 238 33.02 -50.79 -51.14
N SER A 239 34.10 -50.02 -51.06
CA SER A 239 35.38 -50.39 -51.68
C SER A 239 35.97 -51.67 -51.09
N THR A 240 35.87 -51.89 -49.77
CA THR A 240 36.30 -53.18 -49.16
C THR A 240 35.45 -54.36 -49.61
N ARG A 241 34.15 -54.15 -49.88
CA ARG A 241 33.25 -55.18 -50.40
C ARG A 241 33.52 -55.48 -51.88
N GLU A 242 33.81 -54.45 -52.67
CA GLU A 242 34.20 -54.58 -54.08
C GLU A 242 35.52 -55.37 -54.21
N SER A 243 36.53 -55.07 -53.37
CA SER A 243 37.79 -55.83 -53.33
C SER A 243 37.64 -57.28 -52.84
N GLN A 244 36.61 -57.58 -52.04
CA GLN A 244 36.29 -58.96 -51.67
C GLN A 244 35.54 -59.68 -52.81
N SER A 245 34.65 -59.00 -53.53
CA SER A 245 33.97 -59.60 -54.69
C SER A 245 34.86 -59.83 -55.92
N SER A 246 36.00 -59.13 -56.02
CA SER A 246 37.02 -59.39 -57.06
C SER A 246 37.97 -60.55 -56.71
N ALA A 247 37.89 -61.12 -55.51
CA ALA A 247 38.69 -62.27 -55.10
C ALA A 247 37.97 -63.61 -55.29
N ASP A 248 36.67 -63.59 -55.61
CA ASP A 248 35.80 -64.78 -55.63
C ASP A 248 35.08 -64.90 -56.98
N SER A 249 35.84 -65.28 -58.01
CA SER A 249 35.33 -65.46 -59.37
C SER A 249 36.00 -66.61 -60.13
N ALA A 250 35.70 -67.85 -59.73
CA ALA A 250 35.85 -69.06 -60.56
C ALA A 250 34.72 -70.09 -60.24
N PRO A 251 34.25 -70.93 -61.18
CA PRO A 251 32.87 -71.43 -61.12
C PRO A 251 32.69 -72.95 -60.89
N ALA A 252 31.66 -73.35 -60.14
CA ALA A 252 31.18 -74.74 -60.15
C ALA A 252 29.65 -74.92 -59.87
N LYS A 253 28.96 -75.43 -60.90
CA LYS A 253 27.75 -76.29 -60.93
C LYS A 253 26.63 -76.14 -59.87
N LYS A 254 25.43 -75.79 -60.36
CA LYS A 254 24.13 -76.08 -59.71
C LYS A 254 23.77 -77.57 -59.80
N PRO A 255 23.09 -78.14 -58.79
CA PRO A 255 22.03 -79.12 -58.97
C PRO A 255 20.63 -78.50 -58.73
N LYS A 256 19.61 -79.00 -59.44
CA LYS A 256 18.18 -78.78 -59.13
C LYS A 256 17.67 -79.92 -58.24
N VAL A 257 16.66 -79.65 -57.39
CA VAL A 257 15.41 -80.44 -57.15
C VAL A 257 14.71 -79.84 -55.90
N VAL A 258 13.62 -79.08 -56.10
CA VAL A 258 12.20 -79.36 -55.74
C VAL A 258 11.80 -78.98 -54.30
N GLU A 259 10.69 -78.22 -54.18
CA GLU A 259 10.07 -77.74 -52.92
C GLU A 259 9.19 -78.82 -52.23
N PRO A 260 8.83 -78.69 -50.93
CA PRO A 260 7.53 -78.05 -50.64
C PRO A 260 7.38 -77.26 -49.30
N LYS A 261 6.65 -76.13 -49.40
CA LYS A 261 5.62 -75.49 -48.53
C LYS A 261 5.52 -75.68 -46.99
N MET A 262 5.04 -74.58 -46.36
CA MET A 262 4.40 -74.38 -45.03
C MET A 262 5.38 -74.27 -43.82
N ASP A 263 5.15 -73.49 -42.75
CA ASP A 263 3.94 -72.80 -42.25
C ASP A 263 4.25 -71.46 -41.50
N VAL A 264 3.21 -70.69 -41.15
CA VAL A 264 3.27 -69.40 -40.41
C VAL A 264 2.85 -69.57 -38.93
N PRO A 265 3.64 -69.11 -37.93
CA PRO A 265 3.12 -68.10 -36.96
C PRO A 265 4.23 -67.19 -36.33
N VAL A 266 4.05 -66.01 -35.68
CA VAL A 266 3.01 -64.99 -35.42
C VAL A 266 3.57 -64.09 -34.26
N LYS A 267 3.08 -62.83 -34.10
CA LYS A 267 3.28 -61.89 -32.93
C LYS A 267 4.72 -61.34 -32.71
N SER A 268 4.94 -60.15 -32.15
CA SER A 268 4.11 -58.96 -31.79
C SER A 268 5.08 -57.78 -31.51
N ALA A 269 4.70 -56.51 -31.28
CA ALA A 269 3.41 -55.87 -31.03
C ALA A 269 3.40 -54.43 -31.58
N ALA A 270 2.20 -53.88 -31.79
CA ALA A 270 2.01 -52.45 -32.10
C ALA A 270 1.68 -51.65 -30.83
N VAL A 271 2.11 -50.39 -30.77
CA VAL A 271 1.32 -49.32 -30.11
C VAL A 271 1.31 -48.08 -30.99
N LYS A 272 0.11 -47.62 -31.33
CA LYS A 272 -0.16 -46.35 -32.03
C LYS A 272 -0.06 -45.19 -31.04
N THR A 273 0.32 -44.00 -31.52
CA THR A 273 -0.50 -42.80 -31.31
C THR A 273 -0.25 -41.80 -32.44
N LYS A 274 -1.33 -41.24 -32.98
CA LYS A 274 -1.37 -40.11 -33.91
C LYS A 274 -2.50 -39.14 -33.44
N PRO A 275 -2.59 -37.91 -33.95
CA PRO A 275 -2.69 -36.73 -33.09
C PRO A 275 -4.07 -36.08 -33.04
N VAL A 276 -4.25 -35.14 -32.11
CA VAL A 276 -5.40 -34.23 -32.05
C VAL A 276 -4.92 -32.79 -31.80
N SER A 277 -5.15 -31.95 -32.81
CA SER A 277 -5.54 -30.51 -32.87
C SER A 277 -5.60 -29.66 -31.57
N THR A 278 -5.47 -28.32 -31.58
CA THR A 278 -6.06 -27.33 -32.51
C THR A 278 -5.25 -26.03 -32.71
N ALA A 279 -5.56 -25.34 -33.81
CA ALA A 279 -4.95 -24.11 -34.30
C ALA A 279 -5.10 -22.85 -33.42
N SER A 280 -4.14 -21.93 -33.57
CA SER A 280 -4.34 -20.50 -33.30
C SER A 280 -4.47 -19.71 -34.62
N LYS A 281 -5.64 -19.07 -34.82
CA LYS A 281 -5.85 -18.15 -35.96
C LYS A 281 -5.08 -16.84 -35.72
N GLY A 282 -4.17 -16.51 -36.62
CA GLY A 282 -3.74 -15.12 -36.80
C GLY A 282 -4.85 -14.32 -37.52
N LYS A 283 -5.08 -13.07 -37.11
CA LYS A 283 -5.95 -12.14 -37.84
C LYS A 283 -5.11 -10.96 -38.33
N SER A 284 -5.00 -10.84 -39.65
CA SER A 284 -4.35 -9.74 -40.35
C SER A 284 -5.17 -8.45 -40.25
N VAL A 285 -4.49 -7.33 -40.52
CA VAL A 285 -5.05 -5.98 -40.52
C VAL A 285 -5.47 -5.62 -41.94
N SER A 286 -6.68 -5.09 -42.10
CA SER A 286 -7.08 -4.26 -43.25
C SER A 286 -8.10 -3.22 -42.78
N ALA A 287 -8.11 -2.07 -43.44
CA ALA A 287 -8.97 -0.93 -43.13
C ALA A 287 -9.76 -0.54 -44.38
N THR A 288 -11.04 -0.21 -44.20
CA THR A 288 -11.86 0.57 -45.14
C THR A 288 -12.96 1.30 -44.35
N ASP A 289 -13.35 2.46 -44.88
CA ASP A 289 -14.27 3.43 -44.27
C ASP A 289 -15.77 3.08 -44.35
N ALA A 290 -16.56 3.99 -43.77
CA ALA A 290 -17.93 4.39 -44.13
C ALA A 290 -19.13 3.96 -43.25
N GLN A 291 -19.74 5.02 -42.67
CA GLN A 291 -21.19 5.28 -42.53
C GLN A 291 -22.10 4.39 -41.64
N GLY A 292 -22.41 4.93 -40.45
CA GLY A 292 -23.77 5.30 -40.03
C GLY A 292 -24.89 4.25 -39.86
N LYS A 293 -25.39 4.10 -38.62
CA LYS A 293 -26.83 4.18 -38.29
C LYS A 293 -27.12 4.24 -36.78
N GLU A 294 -28.25 4.85 -36.43
CA GLU A 294 -28.75 5.05 -35.06
C GLU A 294 -29.51 3.83 -34.49
N LYS A 295 -29.60 3.76 -33.15
CA LYS A 295 -30.81 3.53 -32.31
C LYS A 295 -30.33 3.42 -30.84
N LYS A 296 -30.82 4.22 -29.86
CA LYS A 296 -32.08 4.08 -29.09
C LYS A 296 -32.30 2.63 -28.61
N SER A 297 -32.62 2.30 -27.35
CA SER A 297 -32.89 3.05 -26.10
C SER A 297 -32.67 2.07 -24.91
N ALA A 298 -32.93 2.32 -23.62
CA ALA A 298 -33.65 3.37 -22.89
C ALA A 298 -33.15 3.49 -21.42
N ALA A 299 -33.70 4.44 -20.67
CA ALA A 299 -33.74 4.45 -19.20
C ALA A 299 -35.11 4.99 -18.74
N PRO A 300 -35.70 4.54 -17.62
CA PRO A 300 -36.92 5.14 -17.07
C PRO A 300 -36.61 6.10 -15.90
N THR A 301 -37.20 7.30 -15.96
CA THR A 301 -37.31 8.26 -14.85
C THR A 301 -38.78 8.56 -14.58
N LYS A 302 -39.14 8.79 -13.30
CA LYS A 302 -40.32 9.51 -12.72
C LYS A 302 -40.45 9.13 -11.23
N GLY A 303 -40.98 9.93 -10.30
CA GLY A 303 -41.31 11.37 -10.27
C GLY A 303 -40.64 12.03 -9.03
N LEU A 304 -40.51 13.34 -8.88
CA LEU A 304 -41.50 14.43 -8.93
C LEU A 304 -42.40 14.52 -7.68
N THR A 305 -42.00 15.35 -6.71
CA THR A 305 -42.91 16.22 -5.93
C THR A 305 -42.21 17.55 -5.62
N SER A 306 -43.00 18.62 -5.60
CA SER A 306 -42.55 20.00 -5.39
C SER A 306 -43.48 20.67 -4.38
N VAL A 307 -42.92 21.34 -3.36
CA VAL A 307 -43.69 22.31 -2.56
C VAL A 307 -42.83 23.56 -2.34
N THR A 308 -43.32 24.68 -2.86
CA THR A 308 -42.83 26.02 -2.57
C THR A 308 -43.67 26.65 -1.46
N LYS A 309 -43.03 27.39 -0.54
CA LYS A 309 -43.69 28.55 0.07
C LYS A 309 -42.69 29.67 0.31
N LYS A 310 -42.95 30.83 -0.29
CA LYS A 310 -42.33 32.11 0.05
C LYS A 310 -43.01 32.64 1.30
N GLU A 311 -42.27 33.37 2.12
CA GLU A 311 -42.78 34.57 2.80
C GLU A 311 -41.65 35.60 2.92
N GLY A 312 -42.03 36.87 2.98
CA GLY A 312 -41.14 38.03 2.77
C GLY A 312 -41.37 39.14 3.80
N PRO A 313 -40.93 40.39 3.54
CA PRO A 313 -39.97 41.03 4.43
C PRO A 313 -40.41 42.35 5.08
N LYS A 314 -39.70 42.75 6.15
CA LYS A 314 -39.62 44.13 6.67
C LYS A 314 -38.15 44.39 7.04
N LYS A 315 -37.41 45.28 6.37
CA LYS A 315 -37.42 46.76 6.34
C LYS A 315 -36.53 47.39 7.43
N THR A 316 -35.45 48.06 6.96
CA THR A 316 -34.93 49.40 7.36
C THR A 316 -34.49 49.60 8.83
N VAL A 317 -33.56 50.49 9.22
CA VAL A 317 -32.75 51.56 8.58
C VAL A 317 -31.31 51.44 9.17
N SER A 318 -30.29 52.30 9.01
CA SER A 318 -30.01 53.58 8.34
C SER A 318 -28.48 53.71 8.10
N ALA A 319 -28.02 54.82 7.51
CA ALA A 319 -26.62 55.24 7.46
C ALA A 319 -26.35 56.42 8.42
N LYS A 320 -25.07 56.69 8.72
CA LYS A 320 -24.59 58.07 8.97
C LYS A 320 -23.12 58.24 8.58
N GLU A 321 -22.75 59.50 8.35
CA GLU A 321 -21.67 59.95 7.48
C GLU A 321 -20.84 61.06 8.16
N ALA A 322 -19.53 61.07 7.94
CA ALA A 322 -18.61 62.24 7.91
C ALA A 322 -17.24 61.73 7.40
N ALA A 323 -16.58 62.25 6.34
CA ALA A 323 -16.15 63.63 6.06
C ALA A 323 -15.07 64.11 7.07
N LYS A 324 -13.95 64.78 6.74
CA LYS A 324 -13.34 65.34 5.49
C LYS A 324 -11.88 65.70 5.86
N LYS A 325 -10.82 65.59 5.03
CA LYS A 325 -10.16 66.66 4.22
C LYS A 325 -8.71 66.19 3.90
N THR A 326 -8.21 66.20 2.64
CA THR A 326 -7.29 67.20 2.00
C THR A 326 -6.02 67.53 2.79
N ALA A 327 -4.79 67.63 2.25
CA ALA A 327 -4.18 67.51 0.90
C ALA A 327 -2.67 67.08 1.12
N GLY A 328 -1.74 66.96 0.18
CA GLY A 328 -1.62 67.24 -1.26
C GLY A 328 -0.13 67.37 -1.65
N GLY A 329 0.21 67.12 -2.92
CA GLY A 329 1.53 67.38 -3.54
C GLY A 329 2.73 66.50 -3.11
N ALA A 330 3.84 66.40 -3.85
CA ALA A 330 4.12 66.31 -5.28
C ALA A 330 5.67 66.32 -5.48
N ALA A 331 6.19 65.31 -6.18
CA ALA A 331 7.39 65.30 -7.04
C ALA A 331 8.67 66.13 -6.73
N LYS A 332 9.81 65.43 -6.55
CA LYS A 332 11.06 65.47 -7.38
C LYS A 332 12.13 64.56 -6.75
N LYS A 333 12.67 63.55 -7.44
CA LYS A 333 13.79 63.53 -8.42
C LYS A 333 15.21 63.67 -7.81
N THR A 334 15.99 62.59 -8.01
CA THR A 334 17.42 62.52 -8.40
C THR A 334 18.53 63.07 -7.47
N GLY A 335 19.40 62.16 -7.00
CA GLY A 335 20.74 62.06 -7.60
C GLY A 335 21.99 62.07 -6.68
N SER A 336 22.92 61.15 -6.98
CA SER A 336 24.37 61.18 -6.64
C SER A 336 24.79 60.94 -5.16
N LYS A 337 26.05 60.61 -4.79
CA LYS A 337 27.13 59.73 -5.35
C LYS A 337 28.29 59.75 -4.32
N LYS A 338 29.06 58.65 -4.16
CA LYS A 338 30.27 58.52 -3.27
C LYS A 338 29.97 58.69 -1.76
N LYS A 339 30.58 57.93 -0.84
CA LYS A 339 31.97 57.45 -0.74
C LYS A 339 32.06 55.93 -0.61
#